data_AF-A0A7X9DQF4-F1
#
_entry.id   AF-A0A7X9DQF4-F1
#
_cell.length_a   1.000
_cell.length_b   1.000
_cell.length_c   1.000
_cell.angle_alpha   90.00
_cell.angle_beta   90.00
_cell.angle_gamma   90.00
#
_symmetry.space_group_name_H-M   'P 1'
#
loop_
_entity.id
_entity.type
_entity.pdbx_description
1 polymer ?
#
loop_
_entity_poly.entity_id
_entity_poly.type
_entity_poly.pdbx_seq_one_letter_code
_entity_poly.pdbx_strand_id
1 'polypeptide(L)'
;MKNYRNTILFGNSLLCSLLFFCFTQWNLYAQSDTTGLVRYTPDYRFADGIFIDFTQVRNNQPIAKSRILTTVDYNDPSFFNQIL
;
A
#
# COMPACT_ATOMS: atom_id res chain seq x y z
N MET A 1 10.48 45.19 35.98
CA MET A 1 10.54 44.92 34.52
C MET A 1 11.22 43.60 34.13
N LYS A 2 12.18 43.04 34.89
CA LYS A 2 12.84 41.75 34.54
C LYS A 2 11.88 40.54 34.54
N ASN A 3 10.94 40.45 35.49
CA ASN A 3 9.98 39.34 35.54
C ASN A 3 9.03 39.29 34.33
N TYR A 4 8.56 40.43 33.81
CA TYR A 4 7.68 40.50 32.64
C TYR A 4 8.37 40.01 31.35
N ARG A 5 9.67 40.31 31.18
CA ARG A 5 10.46 39.80 30.04
C ARG A 5 10.62 38.29 30.09
N ASN A 6 10.81 37.70 31.27
CA ASN A 6 10.96 36.26 31.41
C ASN A 6 9.66 35.51 31.12
N THR A 7 8.50 36.05 31.53
CA THR A 7 7.19 35.45 31.21
C THR A 7 6.89 35.50 29.71
N ILE A 8 7.24 36.58 29.01
CA ILE A 8 7.09 36.70 27.55
C ILE A 8 8.04 35.76 26.80
N LEU A 9 9.30 35.67 27.24
CA LEU A 9 10.29 34.75 26.65
C LEU A 9 9.87 33.28 26.81
N PHE A 10 9.29 32.92 27.96
CA PHE A 10 8.75 31.58 28.20
C PHE A 10 7.54 31.27 27.31
N GLY A 11 6.64 32.24 27.12
CA GLY A 11 5.51 32.13 26.19
C GLY A 11 5.94 31.96 24.73
N ASN A 12 6.94 32.73 24.28
CA ASN A 12 7.52 32.58 22.94
C ASN A 12 8.22 31.23 22.76
N SER A 13 8.89 30.71 23.79
CA SER A 13 9.52 29.39 23.75
C SER A 13 8.48 28.27 23.59
N LEU A 14 7.38 28.32 24.34
CA LEU A 14 6.26 27.36 24.22
C LEU A 14 5.61 27.41 22.84
N LEU A 15 5.45 28.61 22.28
CA LEU A 15 4.87 28.81 20.96
C LEU A 15 5.79 28.26 19.85
N CYS A 16 7.10 28.45 19.97
CA CYS A 16 8.09 27.83 19.08
C CYS A 16 8.07 26.29 19.17
N SER A 17 7.92 25.72 20.38
CA SER A 17 7.82 24.26 20.55
C SER A 17 6.57 23.68 19.90
N LEU A 18 5.42 24.37 20.01
CA LEU A 18 4.17 23.98 19.35
C LEU A 18 4.28 24.02 17.82
N LEU A 19 4.89 25.08 17.27
CA LEU A 19 5.11 25.21 15.84
C LEU A 19 6.05 24.13 15.30
N PHE A 20 7.10 23.77 16.05
CA PHE A 20 8.00 22.67 15.69
C PHE A 20 7.26 21.33 15.65
N PHE A 21 6.41 21.05 16.66
CA PHE A 21 5.61 19.83 16.68
C PHE A 21 4.67 19.74 15.48
N CYS A 22 3.98 20.82 15.11
CA CYS A 22 3.15 20.88 13.90
C CYS A 22 3.96 20.64 12.61
N PHE A 23 5.18 21.18 12.51
CA PHE A 23 6.06 20.97 11.37
C PHE A 23 6.49 19.50 11.22
N THR A 24 6.71 18.79 12.33
CA THR A 24 7.09 17.36 12.27
C THR A 24 5.98 16.46 11.73
N GLN A 25 4.71 16.86 11.86
CA GLN A 25 3.57 16.06 11.40
C GLN A 25 3.37 16.08 9.87
N TRP A 26 3.99 17.03 9.15
CA TRP A 26 3.88 17.11 7.69
C TRP A 26 4.48 15.88 6.98
N ASN A 27 5.44 15.19 7.60
CA ASN A 27 6.14 14.06 6.97
C ASN A 27 5.40 12.72 7.04
N LEU A 28 4.22 12.63 7.67
CA LEU A 28 3.51 11.35 7.83
C LEU A 28 2.72 10.88 6.60
N TYR A 29 2.52 11.73 5.59
CA TYR A 29 1.71 11.40 4.40
C TYR A 29 2.35 10.35 3.46
N ALA A 30 3.59 9.93 3.72
CA ALA A 30 4.30 8.95 2.89
C ALA A 30 4.20 7.49 3.38
N GLN A 31 3.48 7.22 4.49
CA GLN A 31 3.29 5.87 4.99
C GLN A 31 2.16 5.18 4.21
N SER A 32 2.50 4.52 3.11
CA SER A 32 1.57 3.63 2.42
C SER A 32 1.46 2.31 3.18
N ASP A 33 0.23 1.86 3.44
CA ASP A 33 -0.03 0.55 4.02
C ASP A 33 0.38 -0.55 3.02
N THR A 34 1.40 -1.32 3.38
CA THR A 34 1.92 -2.42 2.56
C THR A 34 1.41 -3.78 3.01
N THR A 35 0.55 -3.87 4.03
CA THR A 35 0.07 -5.16 4.57
C THR A 35 -0.76 -5.95 3.57
N GLY A 36 -1.42 -5.28 2.63
CA GLY A 36 -2.14 -5.92 1.53
C GLY A 36 -1.26 -6.32 0.34
N LEU A 37 0.02 -5.93 0.32
CA LEU A 37 0.95 -6.27 -0.77
C LEU A 37 1.55 -7.65 -0.57
N VAL A 38 1.85 -8.30 -1.69
CA VAL A 38 2.53 -9.58 -1.65
C VAL A 38 3.99 -9.40 -1.24
N ARG A 39 4.42 -10.18 -0.25
CA ARG A 39 5.76 -10.08 0.32
C ARG A 39 6.81 -10.60 -0.67
N TYR A 40 7.83 -9.79 -0.94
CA TYR A 40 8.96 -10.23 -1.76
C TYR A 40 9.72 -11.35 -1.05
N THR A 41 9.87 -12.48 -1.74
CA THR A 41 10.73 -13.60 -1.36
C THR A 41 11.39 -14.15 -2.62
N PRO A 42 12.63 -14.67 -2.57
CA PRO A 42 13.28 -15.27 -3.75
C PRO A 42 12.48 -16.42 -4.36
N ASP A 43 11.71 -17.12 -3.54
CA ASP A 43 10.85 -18.24 -3.93
C ASP A 43 9.46 -17.78 -4.41
N TYR A 44 9.21 -16.47 -4.46
CA TYR A 44 7.92 -15.93 -4.84
C TYR A 44 7.56 -16.30 -6.28
N ARG A 45 6.35 -16.83 -6.47
CA ARG A 45 5.77 -17.15 -7.77
C ARG A 45 4.34 -16.63 -7.83
N PHE A 46 3.96 -16.13 -9.00
CA PHE A 46 2.56 -15.82 -9.26
C PHE A 46 1.74 -17.11 -9.30
N ALA A 47 0.52 -17.04 -8.79
CA ALA A 47 -0.44 -18.13 -8.90
C ALA A 47 -0.94 -18.22 -10.36
N ASP A 48 -1.24 -19.44 -10.79
CA ASP A 48 -1.76 -19.68 -12.13
C ASP A 48 -3.22 -19.26 -12.25
N GLY A 49 -3.55 -18.56 -13.32
CA GLY A 49 -4.92 -18.13 -13.64
C GLY A 49 -4.96 -16.81 -14.40
N ILE A 50 -6.14 -16.22 -14.48
CA ILE A 50 -6.37 -14.96 -15.19
C ILE A 50 -6.44 -13.81 -14.19
N PHE A 51 -5.64 -12.79 -14.42
CA PHE A 51 -5.71 -11.52 -13.71
C PHE A 51 -6.54 -10.54 -14.54
N ILE A 52 -7.64 -10.07 -13.99
CA ILE A 52 -8.53 -9.10 -14.67
C ILE A 52 -8.00 -7.68 -14.51
N ASP A 53 -7.39 -7.37 -13.37
CA ASP A 53 -6.89 -6.02 -13.05
C ASP A 53 -5.54 -6.04 -12.33
N PHE A 54 -4.96 -4.84 -12.17
CA PHE A 54 -3.68 -4.65 -11.47
C PHE A 54 -3.75 -4.88 -9.96
N THR A 55 -4.93 -4.78 -9.35
CA THR A 55 -5.12 -5.05 -7.92
C THR A 55 -4.89 -6.53 -7.65
N GLN A 56 -5.42 -7.40 -8.52
CA GLN A 56 -5.21 -8.85 -8.43
C GLN A 56 -3.74 -9.23 -8.66
N VAL A 57 -3.05 -8.57 -9.60
CA VAL A 57 -1.61 -8.80 -9.82
C VAL A 57 -0.81 -8.41 -8.57
N ARG A 58 -1.11 -7.23 -8.01
CA ARG A 58 -0.46 -6.73 -6.80
C ARG A 58 -0.66 -7.65 -5.59
N ASN A 59 -1.81 -8.30 -5.51
CA ASN A 59 -2.19 -9.17 -4.40
C ASN A 59 -1.98 -10.67 -4.71
N ASN A 60 -1.50 -11.03 -5.90
CA ASN A 60 -1.38 -12.40 -6.40
C ASN A 60 -2.67 -13.24 -6.30
N GLN A 61 -3.81 -12.65 -6.67
CA GLN A 61 -5.13 -13.25 -6.56
C GLN A 61 -5.80 -13.44 -7.93
N PRO A 62 -5.34 -14.39 -8.76
CA PRO A 62 -5.96 -14.66 -10.05
C PRO A 62 -7.28 -15.42 -9.92
N ILE A 63 -8.07 -15.38 -10.99
CA ILE A 63 -9.20 -16.29 -11.18
C ILE A 63 -8.65 -17.64 -11.64
N ALA A 64 -8.82 -18.65 -10.78
CA ALA A 64 -8.44 -20.02 -11.06
C ALA A 64 -9.18 -20.58 -12.26
N LYS A 65 -8.50 -21.43 -13.04
CA LYS A 65 -9.02 -22.13 -14.23
C LYS A 65 -10.39 -22.79 -13.99
N SER A 66 -10.56 -23.43 -12.83
CA SER A 66 -11.80 -24.13 -12.42
C SER A 66 -12.99 -23.21 -12.16
N ARG A 67 -12.78 -21.90 -12.00
CA ARG A 67 -13.85 -20.91 -11.78
C ARG A 67 -14.35 -20.26 -13.08
N ILE A 68 -13.74 -20.59 -14.22
CA ILE A 68 -14.07 -20.01 -15.53
C ILE A 68 -15.08 -20.92 -16.22
N LEU A 69 -16.31 -20.44 -16.42
CA LEU A 69 -17.30 -21.18 -17.20
C LEU A 69 -17.01 -21.01 -18.69
N THR A 70 -16.57 -22.08 -19.34
CA THR A 70 -16.27 -22.10 -20.77
C THR A 70 -16.59 -23.47 -21.38
N THR A 71 -16.75 -23.52 -22.70
CA THR A 71 -16.93 -24.76 -23.47
C THR A 71 -15.60 -25.48 -23.75
N VAL A 72 -14.46 -24.82 -23.47
CA VAL A 72 -13.11 -25.35 -23.67
C VAL A 72 -12.72 -26.29 -22.52
N ASP A 73 -12.02 -27.39 -22.82
CA ASP A 73 -11.55 -28.34 -21.80
C ASP A 73 -10.51 -27.71 -20.86
N TYR A 74 -10.70 -27.88 -19.55
CA TYR A 74 -9.78 -27.43 -18.52
C TYR A 74 -8.43 -28.14 -18.53
N ASN A 75 -8.23 -29.23 -19.26
CA ASN A 75 -6.91 -29.88 -19.38
C ASN A 75 -6.17 -29.50 -20.66
N ASP A 76 -6.79 -28.71 -21.54
CA ASP A 76 -6.17 -28.29 -22.80
C ASP A 76 -4.93 -27.40 -22.52
N PRO A 77 -3.74 -27.75 -23.04
CA PRO A 77 -2.54 -26.91 -22.96
C PRO A 77 -2.72 -25.52 -23.59
N SER A 78 -3.62 -25.42 -24.56
CA SER A 78 -3.96 -24.19 -25.27
C SER A 78 -5.18 -23.46 -24.69
N PHE A 79 -5.70 -23.90 -23.54
CA PHE A 79 -6.90 -23.32 -22.90
C PHE A 79 -6.88 -21.79 -22.86
N PHE A 80 -5.78 -21.20 -22.38
CA PHE A 80 -5.69 -19.74 -22.23
C PHE A 80 -5.70 -19.01 -23.57
N ASN A 81 -5.19 -19.62 -24.65
CA ASN A 81 -5.20 -19.03 -26.00
C ASN A 81 -6.60 -19.06 -26.64
N GLN A 82 -7.50 -19.92 -26.17
CA GLN A 82 -8.84 -20.05 -26.74
C GLN A 82 -9.86 -19.12 -26.06
N ILE A 83 -9.57 -18.65 -24.85
CA ILE A 83 -10.49 -17.81 -24.06
C ILE A 83 -10.06 -16.34 -23.96
N LEU A 84 -8.85 -16.01 -24.41
CA LEU A 84 -8.29 -14.65 -24.48
C LEU A 84 -8.17 -14.22 -25.94
#